data_AF-A0A507DS44-F1
#
_entry.id   AF-A0A507DS44-F1
#
_cell.length_a   1.000
_cell.length_b   1.000
_cell.length_c   1.000
_cell.angle_alpha   90.00
_cell.angle_beta   90.00
_cell.angle_gamma   90.00
#
_symmetry.space_group_name_H-M   'P 1'
#
loop_
_entity.id
_entity.type
_entity.pdbx_description
1 polymer ?
#
loop_
_entity_poly.entity_id
_entity_poly.type
_entity_poly.pdbx_seq_one_letter_code
_entity_poly.pdbx_strand_id
1 'polypeptide(L)'
;MHHFTPTYPNCERLGRDGLRWITIIQCDAHVPEEVFWIIANLYVTNPEVLVPPILRADIIHDSENDALICPIGRPFFRKVARRLISKQRRDIIVHQNVYYGTRERGCHVVFEVPDATMESLPFFIPKVRKFAYVYTQGDRDNGPPRISLELCPFETDTDEIYKSPAMLYVYSKTLRTLHKHTNSQLNGYKKRVHHDRIIPKVTYQDRYFQLKQKYMIWVDQWVEKTDARKHVFEEVAIAAFLILLFEDDIKALGRKPTFVDLGCGNGFLTYILNQEGFEGVGIDMTCRKSWSLFGNKANLKQECLTPDTMKFQDADWIIGDHPDELTLWVPICAARSGYKTKFVIIPCCFHRLDGGPFSIEMPLPISQRRPSSKNCNTGDCEISPFEDHTSRLSHLTHHLGSGRYSSYITHCEKLIQLCGYIPECEFLRIPSTKNIALVGRTRRYQEEVKASGIQCSSQEWERLVLDDIHELTSGVLFMPRTSDHEKESLRRERMARRKDSRSIDVNGADSSSWEVCELFQGLVNYE
;
A
#
# COMPACT_ATOMS: atom_id res chain seq x y z
N MET A 1 -12.14 -25.72 8.79
CA MET A 1 -12.72 -24.89 7.70
C MET A 1 -13.57 -25.82 6.84
N HIS A 2 -14.81 -25.46 6.54
CA HIS A 2 -15.62 -26.24 5.59
C HIS A 2 -14.94 -26.22 4.21
N HIS A 3 -14.81 -27.38 3.58
CA HIS A 3 -14.18 -27.50 2.26
C HIS A 3 -15.09 -26.92 1.19
N PHE A 4 -14.51 -26.21 0.22
CA PHE A 4 -15.25 -25.68 -0.92
C PHE A 4 -15.59 -26.81 -1.91
N THR A 5 -16.85 -27.22 -1.94
CA THR A 5 -17.39 -28.27 -2.82
C THR A 5 -18.49 -27.70 -3.72
N PRO A 6 -18.13 -27.14 -4.90
CA PRO A 6 -19.12 -26.58 -5.81
C PRO A 6 -19.90 -27.66 -6.56
N THR A 7 -21.17 -27.39 -6.85
CA THR A 7 -22.01 -28.15 -7.77
C THR A 7 -22.50 -27.24 -8.89
N TYR A 8 -22.79 -27.80 -10.07
CA TYR A 8 -23.24 -27.09 -11.27
C TYR A 8 -24.65 -27.56 -11.64
N PRO A 9 -25.70 -27.11 -10.92
CA PRO A 9 -27.03 -27.66 -11.07
C PRO A 9 -27.64 -27.35 -12.44
N ASN A 10 -27.26 -26.23 -13.08
CA ASN A 10 -27.82 -25.78 -14.36
C ASN A 10 -29.35 -25.75 -14.35
N CYS A 11 -29.97 -25.48 -13.20
CA CYS A 11 -31.41 -25.45 -13.07
C CYS A 11 -31.96 -24.10 -13.54
N GLU A 12 -32.99 -24.16 -14.38
CA GLU A 12 -33.65 -22.98 -14.92
C GLU A 12 -34.92 -22.66 -14.13
N ARG A 13 -35.22 -21.37 -14.01
CA ARG A 13 -36.47 -20.88 -13.46
C ARG A 13 -36.93 -19.62 -14.19
N LEU A 14 -38.24 -19.44 -14.27
CA LEU A 14 -38.81 -18.17 -14.70
C LEU A 14 -38.81 -17.18 -13.52
N GLY A 15 -38.16 -16.04 -13.69
CA GLY A 15 -38.13 -14.97 -12.70
C GLY A 15 -39.45 -14.21 -12.65
N ARG A 16 -39.64 -13.41 -11.59
CA ARG A 16 -40.80 -12.49 -11.48
C ARG A 16 -40.76 -11.38 -12.53
N ASP A 17 -39.60 -11.13 -13.12
CA ASP A 17 -39.41 -10.29 -14.30
C ASP A 17 -39.84 -10.96 -15.61
N GLY A 18 -40.33 -12.20 -15.58
CA GLY A 18 -40.63 -12.99 -16.77
C GLY A 18 -39.38 -13.43 -17.53
N LEU A 19 -38.19 -13.28 -16.95
CA LEU A 19 -36.93 -13.64 -17.59
C LEU A 19 -36.45 -15.03 -17.16
N ARG A 20 -35.69 -15.69 -18.04
CA ARG A 20 -35.02 -16.95 -17.74
C ARG A 20 -33.83 -16.70 -16.80
N TRP A 21 -33.83 -17.39 -15.66
CA TRP A 21 -32.73 -17.40 -14.71
C TRP A 21 -32.16 -18.81 -14.57
N ILE A 22 -30.83 -18.92 -14.52
CA ILE A 22 -30.11 -20.20 -14.45
C ILE A 22 -29.17 -20.18 -13.25
N THR A 23 -29.32 -21.14 -12.34
CA THR A 23 -28.32 -21.35 -11.28
C THR A 23 -27.13 -22.11 -11.88
N ILE A 24 -26.05 -21.38 -12.17
CA ILE A 24 -24.90 -21.96 -12.89
C ILE A 24 -23.97 -22.75 -11.96
N ILE A 25 -23.76 -22.24 -10.74
CA ILE A 25 -22.88 -22.85 -9.75
C ILE A 25 -23.36 -22.51 -8.34
N GLN A 26 -23.24 -23.46 -7.41
CA GLN A 26 -23.57 -23.28 -6.00
C GLN A 26 -22.64 -24.07 -5.09
N CYS A 27 -22.54 -23.70 -3.81
CA CYS A 27 -21.91 -24.51 -2.77
C CYS A 27 -22.59 -24.28 -1.43
N ASP A 28 -22.41 -25.21 -0.51
CA ASP A 28 -22.83 -25.04 0.88
C ASP A 28 -22.07 -23.88 1.53
N ALA A 29 -22.75 -23.18 2.42
CA ALA A 29 -22.24 -22.03 3.14
C ALA A 29 -22.80 -22.05 4.56
N HIS A 30 -22.00 -22.54 5.51
CA HIS A 30 -22.33 -22.56 6.93
C HIS A 30 -22.13 -21.19 7.57
N VAL A 31 -22.74 -20.16 6.98
CA VAL A 31 -22.65 -18.77 7.43
C VAL A 31 -24.06 -18.18 7.56
N PRO A 32 -24.31 -17.27 8.51
CA PRO A 32 -25.56 -16.51 8.59
C PRO A 32 -25.74 -15.59 7.37
N GLU A 33 -26.98 -15.21 7.10
CA GLU A 33 -27.33 -14.32 5.98
C GLU A 33 -26.64 -12.95 6.09
N GLU A 34 -26.46 -12.43 7.31
CA GLU A 34 -25.82 -11.15 7.58
C GLU A 34 -24.36 -11.14 7.10
N VAL A 35 -23.66 -12.27 7.20
CA VAL A 35 -22.29 -12.42 6.70
C VAL A 35 -22.26 -12.35 5.17
N PHE A 36 -23.25 -12.95 4.50
CA PHE A 36 -23.40 -12.82 3.05
C PHE A 36 -23.64 -11.37 2.65
N TRP A 37 -24.52 -10.64 3.35
CA TRP A 37 -24.77 -9.22 3.08
C TRP A 37 -23.51 -8.37 3.17
N ILE A 38 -22.70 -8.56 4.21
CA ILE A 38 -21.43 -7.84 4.40
C ILE A 38 -20.50 -8.05 3.20
N ILE A 39 -20.32 -9.30 2.75
CA ILE A 39 -19.41 -9.62 1.65
C ILE A 39 -19.98 -9.19 0.29
N ALA A 40 -21.28 -9.38 0.05
CA ALA A 40 -21.91 -8.92 -1.17
C ALA A 40 -21.81 -7.38 -1.29
N ASN A 41 -22.05 -6.64 -0.21
CA ASN A 41 -21.89 -5.19 -0.18
C ASN A 41 -20.43 -4.75 -0.39
N LEU A 42 -19.44 -5.52 0.09
CA LEU A 42 -18.03 -5.30 -0.22
C LEU A 42 -17.77 -5.39 -1.74
N TYR A 43 -18.36 -6.35 -2.44
CA TYR A 43 -18.20 -6.48 -3.90
C TYR A 43 -18.98 -5.41 -4.69
N VAL A 44 -20.05 -4.85 -4.11
CA VAL A 44 -20.78 -3.72 -4.70
C VAL A 44 -19.99 -2.41 -4.57
N THR A 45 -19.35 -2.19 -3.43
CA THR A 45 -18.61 -0.95 -3.15
C THR A 45 -17.15 -1.00 -3.63
N ASN A 46 -16.54 -2.18 -3.64
CA ASN A 46 -15.14 -2.41 -4.00
C ASN A 46 -15.02 -3.62 -4.96
N PRO A 47 -15.60 -3.54 -6.18
CA PRO A 47 -15.61 -4.64 -7.13
C PRO A 47 -14.22 -5.11 -7.57
N GLU A 48 -13.19 -4.28 -7.45
CA GLU A 48 -11.79 -4.64 -7.74
C GLU A 48 -11.25 -5.76 -6.84
N VAL A 49 -11.89 -5.99 -5.68
CA VAL A 49 -11.59 -7.13 -4.78
C VAL A 49 -11.86 -8.47 -5.47
N LEU A 50 -12.83 -8.50 -6.39
CA LEU A 50 -13.29 -9.70 -7.07
C LEU A 50 -12.91 -9.72 -8.56
N VAL A 51 -12.91 -8.55 -9.20
CA VAL A 51 -12.73 -8.37 -10.65
C VAL A 51 -11.51 -7.48 -10.91
N PRO A 52 -10.30 -8.06 -11.03
CA PRO A 52 -9.03 -7.30 -11.12
C PRO A 52 -8.93 -6.23 -12.21
N PRO A 53 -9.60 -6.36 -13.39
CA PRO A 53 -9.61 -5.29 -14.39
C PRO A 53 -10.32 -4.01 -13.96
N ILE A 54 -11.17 -4.05 -12.93
CA ILE A 54 -11.83 -2.86 -12.39
C ILE A 54 -10.88 -2.13 -11.44
N LEU A 55 -10.77 -0.81 -11.58
CA LEU A 55 -9.98 0.05 -10.70
C LEU A 55 -10.74 0.41 -9.42
N ARG A 56 -12.01 0.81 -9.58
CA ARG A 56 -12.96 1.15 -8.52
C ARG A 56 -14.39 1.25 -9.06
N ALA A 57 -15.35 1.36 -8.15
CA ALA A 57 -16.70 1.84 -8.41
C ALA A 57 -16.89 3.23 -7.79
N ASP A 58 -17.41 4.19 -8.56
CA ASP A 58 -17.97 5.43 -8.00
C ASP A 58 -19.47 5.20 -7.77
N ILE A 59 -19.94 5.36 -6.53
CA ILE A 59 -21.37 5.25 -6.21
C ILE A 59 -22.06 6.55 -6.63
N ILE A 60 -23.00 6.47 -7.58
CA ILE A 60 -23.77 7.61 -8.07
C ILE A 60 -25.00 7.81 -7.20
N HIS A 61 -25.67 6.71 -6.85
CA HIS A 61 -26.93 6.72 -6.10
C HIS A 61 -27.04 5.46 -5.25
N ASP A 62 -27.61 5.59 -4.06
CA ASP A 62 -27.88 4.50 -3.12
C ASP A 62 -29.18 4.81 -2.38
N SER A 63 -30.23 4.03 -2.65
CA SER A 63 -31.57 4.29 -2.12
C SER A 63 -32.26 3.01 -1.69
N GLU A 64 -32.78 3.03 -0.46
CA GLU A 64 -33.70 2.01 0.07
C GLU A 64 -35.14 2.25 -0.40
N ASN A 65 -35.47 3.47 -0.84
CA ASN A 65 -36.83 3.86 -1.24
C ASN A 65 -37.15 3.56 -2.72
N ASP A 66 -36.13 3.32 -3.56
CA ASP A 66 -36.29 3.09 -5.01
C ASP A 66 -36.75 1.65 -5.36
N ALA A 67 -37.07 0.86 -4.34
CA ALA A 67 -37.64 -0.48 -4.44
C ALA A 67 -38.88 -0.59 -5.36
N LEU A 68 -39.62 0.51 -5.52
CA LEU A 68 -40.86 0.59 -6.30
C LEU A 68 -40.65 0.62 -7.83
N ILE A 69 -39.43 0.88 -8.31
CA ILE A 69 -39.09 1.01 -9.75
C ILE A 69 -38.14 -0.14 -10.18
N CYS A 70 -38.04 -1.22 -9.39
CA CYS A 70 -37.23 -2.36 -9.79
C CYS A 70 -37.91 -3.10 -10.96
N PRO A 71 -37.23 -3.29 -12.12
CA PRO A 71 -37.77 -4.04 -13.26
C PRO A 71 -38.15 -5.49 -12.91
N ILE A 72 -37.75 -5.96 -11.72
CA ILE A 72 -37.89 -7.33 -11.25
C ILE A 72 -39.01 -7.47 -10.21
N GLY A 73 -39.64 -6.36 -9.79
CA GLY A 73 -40.79 -6.34 -8.86
C GLY A 73 -40.43 -6.73 -7.42
N ARG A 74 -41.34 -6.55 -6.45
CA ARG A 74 -41.06 -6.91 -5.03
C ARG A 74 -40.57 -8.38 -4.90
N PRO A 75 -39.64 -8.66 -3.97
CA PRO A 75 -39.27 -7.82 -2.81
C PRO A 75 -37.81 -7.32 -2.86
N PHE A 76 -37.49 -6.43 -3.81
CA PHE A 76 -36.28 -5.60 -3.70
C PHE A 76 -36.53 -4.46 -2.71
N PHE A 77 -35.49 -4.09 -1.97
CA PHE A 77 -35.57 -3.06 -0.92
C PHE A 77 -34.44 -2.02 -1.00
N ARG A 78 -33.44 -2.20 -1.87
CA ARG A 78 -32.36 -1.22 -2.07
C ARG A 78 -31.81 -1.29 -3.49
N LYS A 79 -31.51 -0.14 -4.07
CA LYS A 79 -30.86 0.02 -5.37
C LYS A 79 -29.59 0.87 -5.21
N VAL A 80 -28.49 0.35 -5.76
CA VAL A 80 -27.23 1.08 -5.89
C VAL A 80 -26.93 1.28 -7.37
N ALA A 81 -26.83 2.53 -7.82
CA ALA A 81 -26.31 2.86 -9.15
C ALA A 81 -24.84 3.24 -9.03
N ARG A 82 -23.98 2.58 -9.80
CA ARG A 82 -22.52 2.78 -9.74
C ARG A 82 -21.90 2.95 -11.13
N ARG A 83 -20.78 3.66 -11.15
CA ARG A 83 -19.91 3.79 -12.32
C ARG A 83 -18.65 2.97 -12.12
N LEU A 84 -18.46 1.93 -12.92
CA LEU A 84 -17.24 1.12 -12.90
C LEU A 84 -16.18 1.77 -13.78
N ILE A 85 -14.98 1.93 -13.22
CA ILE A 85 -13.83 2.49 -13.92
C ILE A 85 -12.82 1.37 -14.17
N SER A 86 -12.40 1.16 -15.41
CA SER A 86 -11.38 0.17 -15.73
C SER A 86 -9.97 0.63 -15.32
N LYS A 87 -9.15 -0.32 -14.87
CA LYS A 87 -7.72 -0.11 -14.61
C LYS A 87 -6.90 0.06 -15.89
N GLN A 88 -7.35 -0.54 -16.99
CA GLN A 88 -6.62 -0.55 -18.28
C GLN A 88 -7.06 0.60 -19.20
N ARG A 89 -8.36 0.89 -19.25
CA ARG A 89 -8.97 1.84 -20.20
C ARG A 89 -10.04 2.69 -19.52
N ARG A 90 -9.69 3.87 -19.02
CA ARG A 90 -10.63 4.74 -18.30
C ARG A 90 -11.74 5.33 -19.17
N ASP A 91 -11.59 5.31 -20.48
CA ASP A 91 -12.65 5.62 -21.44
C ASP A 91 -13.78 4.58 -21.41
N ILE A 92 -13.48 3.36 -20.95
CA ILE A 92 -14.51 2.34 -20.69
C ILE A 92 -15.11 2.61 -19.31
N ILE A 93 -16.25 3.30 -19.35
CA ILE A 93 -17.09 3.60 -18.20
C ILE A 93 -18.34 2.72 -18.29
N VAL A 94 -18.62 1.92 -17.26
CA VAL A 94 -19.83 1.10 -17.19
C VAL A 94 -20.75 1.63 -16.11
N HIS A 95 -21.94 2.07 -16.50
CA HIS A 95 -23.03 2.37 -15.58
C HIS A 95 -23.74 1.06 -15.24
N GLN A 96 -23.76 0.69 -13.96
CA GLN A 96 -24.34 -0.56 -13.50
C GLN A 96 -25.32 -0.29 -12.36
N ASN A 97 -26.50 -0.88 -12.47
CA ASN A 97 -27.47 -0.95 -11.39
C ASN A 97 -27.27 -2.25 -10.61
N VAL A 98 -27.35 -2.14 -9.29
CA VAL A 98 -27.32 -3.26 -8.37
C VAL A 98 -28.56 -3.22 -7.49
N TYR A 99 -29.28 -4.33 -7.42
CA TYR A 99 -30.53 -4.45 -6.67
C TYR A 99 -30.40 -5.48 -5.56
N TYR A 100 -30.80 -5.11 -4.35
CA TYR A 100 -30.80 -5.96 -3.17
C TYR A 100 -32.25 -6.39 -2.91
N GLY A 101 -32.46 -7.69 -2.73
CA GLY A 101 -33.80 -8.23 -2.53
C GLY A 101 -33.84 -9.46 -1.66
N THR A 102 -35.03 -9.75 -1.12
CA THR A 102 -35.29 -10.94 -0.32
C THR A 102 -35.87 -12.05 -1.17
N ARG A 103 -35.77 -13.27 -0.67
CA ARG A 103 -36.41 -14.46 -1.25
C ARG A 103 -37.23 -15.13 -0.15
N GLU A 104 -38.12 -16.03 -0.55
CA GLU A 104 -38.83 -16.89 0.40
C GLU A 104 -37.86 -17.62 1.33
N ARG A 105 -36.70 -18.03 0.81
CA ARG A 105 -35.61 -18.65 1.56
C ARG A 105 -34.29 -17.93 1.31
N GLY A 106 -34.05 -16.83 2.03
CA GLY A 106 -32.79 -16.07 1.98
C GLY A 106 -32.89 -14.80 1.14
N CYS A 107 -31.84 -14.51 0.36
CA CYS A 107 -31.70 -13.21 -0.31
C CYS A 107 -30.86 -13.24 -1.59
N HIS A 108 -30.84 -12.13 -2.32
CA HIS A 108 -30.00 -11.97 -3.51
C HIS A 108 -29.48 -10.53 -3.72
N VAL A 109 -28.41 -10.42 -4.52
CA VAL A 109 -27.90 -9.17 -5.08
C VAL A 109 -27.80 -9.34 -6.59
N VAL A 110 -28.60 -8.58 -7.33
CA VAL A 110 -28.70 -8.65 -8.80
C VAL A 110 -27.93 -7.49 -9.43
N PHE A 111 -27.14 -7.77 -10.45
CA PHE A 111 -26.33 -6.82 -11.20
C PHE A 111 -26.83 -6.71 -12.64
N GLU A 112 -26.99 -5.49 -13.12
CA GLU A 112 -27.52 -5.16 -14.45
C GLU A 112 -26.77 -3.97 -15.03
N VAL A 113 -26.36 -4.06 -16.30
CA VAL A 113 -25.93 -2.89 -17.08
C VAL A 113 -27.13 -2.47 -17.92
N PRO A 114 -27.79 -1.33 -17.62
CA PRO A 114 -28.99 -0.91 -18.35
C PRO A 114 -28.71 -0.75 -19.84
N ASP A 115 -29.69 -1.14 -20.66
CA ASP A 115 -29.69 -0.97 -22.13
C ASP A 115 -28.49 -1.61 -22.86
N ALA A 116 -27.73 -2.48 -22.18
CA ALA A 116 -26.58 -3.15 -22.78
C ALA A 116 -27.02 -4.31 -23.70
N THR A 117 -26.37 -4.42 -24.85
CA THR A 117 -26.31 -5.64 -25.66
C THR A 117 -25.09 -6.48 -25.28
N MET A 118 -25.06 -7.75 -25.70
CA MET A 118 -23.92 -8.64 -25.46
C MET A 118 -22.59 -8.07 -25.98
N GLU A 119 -22.61 -7.42 -27.13
CA GLU A 119 -21.45 -6.81 -27.79
C GLU A 119 -20.98 -5.56 -27.04
N SER A 120 -21.91 -4.78 -26.48
CA SER A 120 -21.61 -3.54 -25.78
C SER A 120 -20.92 -3.74 -24.42
N LEU A 121 -21.08 -4.92 -23.80
CA LEU A 121 -20.48 -5.22 -22.50
C LEU A 121 -18.95 -5.32 -22.62
N PRO A 122 -18.16 -4.70 -21.72
CA PRO A 122 -16.71 -4.87 -21.77
C PRO A 122 -16.28 -6.26 -21.28
N PHE A 123 -15.06 -6.66 -21.64
CA PHE A 123 -14.53 -8.00 -21.38
C PHE A 123 -14.51 -8.45 -19.91
N PHE A 124 -14.54 -7.50 -18.96
CA PHE A 124 -14.52 -7.77 -17.53
C PHE A 124 -15.92 -7.87 -16.90
N ILE A 125 -16.98 -7.73 -17.70
CA ILE A 125 -18.37 -7.95 -17.29
C ILE A 125 -18.84 -9.27 -17.93
N PRO A 126 -19.48 -10.17 -17.16
CA PRO A 126 -20.09 -11.37 -17.72
C PRO A 126 -21.03 -11.03 -18.89
N LYS A 127 -20.93 -11.77 -19.99
CA LYS A 127 -21.68 -11.54 -21.24
C LYS A 127 -23.16 -11.98 -21.16
N VAL A 128 -23.83 -11.60 -20.08
CA VAL A 128 -25.23 -11.95 -19.78
C VAL A 128 -26.01 -10.67 -19.46
N ARG A 129 -27.34 -10.69 -19.64
CA ARG A 129 -28.23 -9.55 -19.37
C ARG A 129 -28.15 -9.14 -17.89
N LYS A 130 -28.19 -10.11 -16.98
CA LYS A 130 -28.05 -9.91 -15.53
C LYS A 130 -27.29 -11.08 -14.91
N PHE A 131 -26.67 -10.85 -13.76
CA PHE A 131 -26.19 -11.92 -12.89
C PHE A 131 -26.50 -11.62 -11.44
N ALA A 132 -26.56 -12.64 -10.59
CA ALA A 132 -26.87 -12.46 -9.18
C ALA A 132 -25.99 -13.31 -8.26
N TYR A 133 -25.67 -12.75 -7.10
CA TYR A 133 -25.22 -13.51 -5.94
C TYR A 133 -26.43 -13.85 -5.10
N VAL A 134 -26.54 -15.11 -4.68
CA VAL A 134 -27.73 -15.59 -3.98
C VAL A 134 -27.32 -16.34 -2.73
N TYR A 135 -27.97 -16.03 -1.63
CA TYR A 135 -27.92 -16.81 -0.40
C TYR A 135 -29.26 -17.52 -0.23
N THR A 136 -29.21 -18.83 -0.06
CA THR A 136 -30.39 -19.66 0.21
C THR A 136 -30.28 -20.21 1.62
N GLN A 137 -31.27 -19.91 2.45
CA GLN A 137 -31.35 -20.47 3.80
C GLN A 137 -31.52 -21.99 3.74
N GLY A 138 -30.83 -22.67 4.66
CA GLY A 138 -30.98 -24.09 4.91
C GLY A 138 -32.06 -24.36 5.94
N ASP A 139 -32.68 -25.53 5.86
CA ASP A 139 -33.65 -26.03 6.82
C ASP A 139 -33.56 -27.56 6.91
N ARG A 140 -34.38 -28.18 7.77
CA ARG A 140 -34.34 -29.64 7.97
C ARG A 140 -34.62 -30.44 6.71
N ASP A 141 -35.41 -29.89 5.79
CA ASP A 141 -35.89 -30.59 4.59
C ASP A 141 -35.01 -30.30 3.36
N ASN A 142 -34.34 -29.14 3.34
CA ASN A 142 -33.63 -28.62 2.17
C ASN A 142 -32.11 -28.56 2.30
N GLY A 143 -31.58 -29.09 3.40
CA GLY A 143 -30.16 -29.19 3.68
C GLY A 143 -29.54 -27.89 4.22
N PRO A 144 -28.20 -27.78 4.23
CA PRO A 144 -27.51 -26.62 4.77
C PRO A 144 -27.77 -25.35 3.95
N PRO A 145 -27.49 -24.15 4.49
CA PRO A 145 -27.54 -22.93 3.73
C PRO A 145 -26.52 -22.98 2.58
N ARG A 146 -26.83 -22.30 1.48
CA ARG A 146 -26.05 -22.31 0.24
C ARG A 146 -25.82 -20.91 -0.29
N ILE A 147 -24.68 -20.72 -0.94
CA ILE A 147 -24.45 -19.56 -1.82
C ILE A 147 -24.40 -20.03 -3.27
N SER A 148 -24.92 -19.22 -4.18
CA SER A 148 -24.92 -19.53 -5.61
C SER A 148 -24.74 -18.30 -6.50
N LEU A 149 -24.33 -18.56 -7.74
CA LEU A 149 -24.35 -17.59 -8.83
C LEU A 149 -25.50 -17.94 -9.75
N GLU A 150 -26.35 -16.96 -10.02
CA GLU A 150 -27.43 -17.08 -11.01
C GLU A 150 -27.14 -16.16 -12.19
N LEU A 151 -27.47 -16.61 -13.39
CA LEU A 151 -27.30 -15.87 -14.64
C LEU A 151 -28.66 -15.65 -15.29
N CYS A 152 -28.84 -14.50 -15.91
CA CYS A 152 -29.94 -14.19 -16.82
C CYS A 152 -29.32 -13.90 -18.20
N PRO A 153 -29.25 -14.91 -19.10
CA PRO A 153 -28.67 -14.76 -20.43
C PRO A 153 -29.45 -13.77 -21.32
N PHE A 154 -28.82 -13.29 -22.39
CA PHE A 154 -29.56 -12.59 -23.45
C PHE A 154 -30.42 -13.58 -24.26
N GLU A 155 -31.45 -13.09 -24.97
CA GLU A 155 -32.29 -13.95 -25.82
C GLU A 155 -31.52 -14.59 -26.97
N THR A 156 -30.49 -13.90 -27.48
CA THR A 156 -29.58 -14.38 -28.52
C THR A 156 -28.42 -15.23 -27.98
N ASP A 157 -28.35 -15.43 -26.65
CA ASP A 157 -27.24 -16.10 -25.99
C ASP A 157 -27.38 -17.62 -26.09
N THR A 158 -26.36 -18.28 -26.63
CA THR A 158 -26.27 -19.74 -26.68
C THR A 158 -25.53 -20.25 -25.46
N ASP A 159 -25.86 -21.46 -25.00
CA ASP A 159 -25.17 -22.13 -23.89
C ASP A 159 -23.65 -22.14 -24.06
N GLU A 160 -23.16 -22.18 -25.30
CA GLU A 160 -21.73 -22.18 -25.64
C GLU A 160 -21.00 -20.91 -25.18
N ILE A 161 -21.66 -19.75 -25.12
CA ILE A 161 -21.03 -18.47 -24.77
C ILE A 161 -20.92 -18.36 -23.25
N TYR A 162 -22.05 -18.35 -22.56
CA TYR A 162 -22.09 -18.10 -21.12
C TYR A 162 -21.70 -19.33 -20.29
N LYS A 163 -21.66 -20.55 -20.87
CA LYS A 163 -21.09 -21.76 -20.26
C LYS A 163 -19.74 -22.18 -20.89
N SER A 164 -19.08 -21.28 -21.63
CA SER A 164 -17.72 -21.54 -22.12
C SER A 164 -16.76 -21.91 -20.98
N PRO A 165 -15.69 -22.71 -21.24
CA PRO A 165 -14.72 -23.08 -20.21
C PRO A 165 -14.11 -21.89 -19.47
N ALA A 166 -13.88 -20.78 -20.18
CA ALA A 166 -13.39 -19.53 -19.61
C ALA A 166 -14.39 -18.93 -18.60
N MET A 167 -15.68 -18.87 -18.96
CA MET A 167 -16.72 -18.35 -18.07
C MET A 167 -16.97 -19.27 -16.87
N LEU A 168 -16.98 -20.59 -17.06
CA LEU A 168 -17.08 -21.55 -15.96
C LEU A 168 -15.92 -21.40 -14.96
N TYR A 169 -14.69 -21.14 -15.44
CA TYR A 169 -13.56 -20.80 -14.58
C TYR A 169 -13.82 -19.50 -13.79
N VAL A 170 -14.33 -18.46 -14.43
CA VAL A 170 -14.67 -17.18 -13.76
C VAL A 170 -15.74 -17.39 -12.68
N TYR A 171 -16.80 -18.15 -12.96
CA TYR A 171 -17.86 -18.44 -11.99
C TYR A 171 -17.33 -19.26 -10.81
N SER A 172 -16.53 -20.30 -11.08
CA SER A 172 -15.90 -21.12 -10.04
C SER A 172 -14.97 -20.30 -9.15
N LYS A 173 -14.13 -19.44 -9.74
CA LYS A 173 -13.26 -18.52 -9.00
C LYS A 173 -14.05 -17.51 -8.17
N THR A 174 -15.14 -16.98 -8.73
CA THR A 174 -16.02 -16.03 -8.06
C THR A 174 -16.70 -16.68 -6.84
N LEU A 175 -17.34 -17.83 -7.02
CA LEU A 175 -18.00 -18.56 -5.94
C LEU A 175 -17.01 -19.01 -4.87
N ARG A 176 -15.83 -19.51 -5.25
CA ARG A 176 -14.76 -19.88 -4.31
C ARG A 176 -14.31 -18.68 -3.47
N THR A 177 -14.18 -17.51 -4.08
CA THR A 177 -13.78 -16.28 -3.40
C THR A 177 -14.87 -15.81 -2.44
N LEU A 178 -16.14 -15.83 -2.87
CA LEU A 178 -17.29 -15.53 -2.02
C LEU A 178 -17.38 -16.50 -0.81
N HIS A 179 -17.24 -17.81 -1.04
CA HIS A 179 -17.18 -18.83 0.02
C HIS A 179 -16.03 -18.55 1.00
N LYS A 180 -14.83 -18.26 0.49
CA LYS A 180 -13.66 -17.95 1.32
C LYS A 180 -13.87 -16.68 2.16
N HIS A 181 -14.39 -15.62 1.55
CA HIS A 181 -14.56 -14.32 2.20
C HIS A 181 -15.66 -14.36 3.26
N THR A 182 -16.78 -15.04 2.98
CA THR A 182 -17.85 -15.24 3.98
C THR A 182 -17.35 -16.07 5.17
N ASN A 183 -16.65 -17.17 4.94
CA ASN A 183 -16.03 -17.94 6.03
C ASN A 183 -14.99 -17.12 6.81
N SER A 184 -14.17 -16.32 6.12
CA SER A 184 -13.17 -15.47 6.78
C SER A 184 -13.83 -14.39 7.64
N GLN A 185 -14.90 -13.78 7.15
CA GLN A 185 -15.70 -12.80 7.89
C GLN A 185 -16.37 -13.43 9.12
N LEU A 186 -16.96 -14.63 8.98
CA LEU A 186 -17.52 -15.38 10.11
C LEU A 186 -16.45 -15.67 11.19
N ASN A 187 -15.24 -16.02 10.77
CA ASN A 187 -14.10 -16.28 11.66
C ASN A 187 -13.45 -14.99 12.22
N GLY A 188 -14.11 -13.84 12.12
CA GLY A 188 -13.65 -12.59 12.70
C GLY A 188 -12.49 -11.93 11.96
N TYR A 189 -12.43 -12.06 10.62
CA TYR A 189 -11.45 -11.34 9.81
C TYR A 189 -11.45 -9.84 10.15
N LYS A 190 -10.27 -9.34 10.52
CA LYS A 190 -10.02 -7.92 10.72
C LYS A 190 -9.06 -7.45 9.63
N LYS A 191 -9.49 -6.45 8.87
CA LYS A 191 -8.63 -5.75 7.92
C LYS A 191 -7.43 -5.20 8.69
N ARG A 192 -6.24 -5.50 8.21
CA ARG A 192 -4.98 -5.05 8.82
C ARG A 192 -4.46 -3.81 8.11
N VAL A 193 -4.34 -3.87 6.79
CA VAL A 193 -3.86 -2.72 6.01
C VAL A 193 -5.00 -1.72 5.81
N HIS A 194 -4.81 -0.51 6.33
CA HIS A 194 -5.72 0.61 6.14
C HIS A 194 -5.08 1.63 5.21
N HIS A 195 -5.50 1.60 3.94
CA HIS A 195 -5.16 2.60 2.95
C HIS A 195 -6.01 3.86 3.12
N ASP A 196 -5.57 4.92 2.45
CA ASP A 196 -6.33 6.15 2.22
C ASP A 196 -6.57 6.94 3.52
N ARG A 197 -5.58 6.92 4.43
CA ARG A 197 -5.63 7.59 5.75
C ARG A 197 -5.24 9.06 5.68
N ILE A 198 -4.26 9.37 4.84
CA ILE A 198 -3.76 10.73 4.62
C ILE A 198 -4.40 11.28 3.36
N ILE A 199 -4.38 10.50 2.27
CA ILE A 199 -4.90 10.92 0.96
C ILE A 199 -6.08 10.04 0.55
N PRO A 200 -7.26 10.61 0.22
CA PRO A 200 -8.41 9.83 -0.21
C PRO A 200 -8.16 9.01 -1.48
N LYS A 201 -8.70 7.78 -1.51
CA LYS A 201 -8.55 6.79 -2.59
C LYS A 201 -8.78 7.37 -3.98
N VAL A 202 -9.91 8.08 -4.16
CA VAL A 202 -10.36 8.59 -5.45
C VAL A 202 -9.40 9.67 -5.95
N THR A 203 -9.10 10.65 -5.10
CA THR A 203 -8.15 11.73 -5.38
C THR A 203 -6.78 11.19 -5.76
N TYR A 204 -6.26 10.23 -4.98
CA TYR A 204 -5.00 9.56 -5.28
C TYR A 204 -5.01 8.86 -6.63
N GLN A 205 -6.01 8.01 -6.88
CA GLN A 205 -6.09 7.24 -8.11
C GLN A 205 -6.21 8.15 -9.34
N ASP A 206 -6.91 9.27 -9.23
CA ASP A 206 -7.09 10.22 -10.33
C ASP A 206 -5.78 10.95 -10.64
N ARG A 207 -5.07 11.45 -9.62
CA ARG A 207 -3.73 12.04 -9.80
C ARG A 207 -2.73 11.03 -10.35
N TYR A 208 -2.68 9.81 -9.80
CA TYR A 208 -1.80 8.75 -10.27
C TYR A 208 -2.01 8.46 -11.76
N PHE A 209 -3.27 8.41 -12.21
CA PHE A 209 -3.56 8.14 -13.61
C PHE A 209 -3.10 9.26 -14.54
N GLN A 210 -3.33 10.52 -14.17
CA GLN A 210 -2.85 11.67 -14.93
C GLN A 210 -1.33 11.61 -15.11
N LEU A 211 -0.59 11.38 -14.02
CA LEU A 211 0.86 11.26 -14.06
C LEU A 211 1.29 10.01 -14.84
N LYS A 212 0.61 8.88 -14.67
CA LYS A 212 0.92 7.64 -15.40
C LYS A 212 0.82 7.85 -16.90
N GLN A 213 -0.22 8.50 -17.40
CA GLN A 213 -0.34 8.82 -18.83
C GLN A 213 0.78 9.74 -19.30
N LYS A 214 1.13 10.75 -18.51
CA LYS A 214 2.19 11.71 -18.84
C LYS A 214 3.58 11.08 -18.88
N TYR A 215 3.88 10.16 -17.96
CA TYR A 215 5.22 9.60 -17.76
C TYR A 215 5.39 8.17 -18.26
N MET A 216 4.36 7.51 -18.81
CA MET A 216 4.48 6.11 -19.27
C MET A 216 5.51 5.90 -20.38
N ILE A 217 5.87 6.94 -21.14
CA ILE A 217 6.93 6.87 -22.16
C ILE A 217 8.28 6.43 -21.58
N TRP A 218 8.52 6.69 -20.29
CA TRP A 218 9.73 6.28 -19.59
C TRP A 218 9.86 4.78 -19.41
N VAL A 219 8.77 4.01 -19.56
CA VAL A 219 8.85 2.54 -19.58
C VAL A 219 9.71 2.07 -20.76
N ASP A 220 9.55 2.69 -21.93
CA ASP A 220 10.28 2.31 -23.14
C ASP A 220 11.68 2.95 -23.19
N GLN A 221 11.90 4.05 -22.46
CA GLN A 221 13.17 4.77 -22.39
C GLN A 221 14.03 4.38 -21.17
N TRP A 222 13.60 3.41 -20.37
CA TRP A 222 14.27 3.06 -19.12
C TRP A 222 15.65 2.43 -19.37
N VAL A 223 16.69 2.95 -18.71
CA VAL A 223 18.09 2.52 -18.90
C VAL A 223 18.72 1.84 -17.68
N GLU A 224 18.00 1.77 -16.56
CA GLU A 224 18.45 0.99 -15.41
C GLU A 224 18.18 -0.50 -15.60
N LYS A 225 18.83 -1.32 -14.78
CA LYS A 225 18.65 -2.78 -14.81
C LYS A 225 17.32 -3.25 -14.19
N THR A 226 16.61 -2.36 -13.51
CA THR A 226 15.34 -2.68 -12.84
C THR A 226 14.22 -2.89 -13.87
N ASP A 227 13.17 -3.62 -13.48
CA ASP A 227 11.98 -3.78 -14.32
C ASP A 227 11.33 -2.41 -14.55
N ALA A 228 11.35 -1.95 -15.81
CA ALA A 228 10.90 -0.61 -16.19
C ALA A 228 9.44 -0.36 -15.83
N ARG A 229 8.54 -1.32 -16.11
CA ARG A 229 7.10 -1.17 -15.85
C ARG A 229 6.82 -1.07 -14.35
N LYS A 230 7.47 -1.91 -13.55
CA LYS A 230 7.31 -1.89 -12.10
C LYS A 230 7.87 -0.59 -11.53
N HIS A 231 9.12 -0.25 -11.88
CA HIS A 231 9.85 0.88 -11.31
C HIS A 231 9.21 2.21 -11.66
N VAL A 232 9.00 2.49 -12.97
CA VAL A 232 8.42 3.75 -13.44
C VAL A 232 7.04 3.99 -12.83
N PHE A 233 6.19 2.97 -12.78
CA PHE A 233 4.84 3.13 -12.24
C PHE A 233 4.77 3.17 -10.71
N GLU A 234 5.77 2.63 -10.01
CA GLU A 234 5.93 2.77 -8.57
C GLU A 234 6.30 4.22 -8.21
N GLU A 235 7.30 4.79 -8.89
CA GLU A 235 7.75 6.17 -8.70
C GLU A 235 6.65 7.18 -9.06
N VAL A 236 5.91 6.95 -10.14
CA VAL A 236 4.73 7.76 -10.50
C VAL A 236 3.65 7.70 -9.42
N ALA A 237 3.47 6.55 -8.78
CA ALA A 237 2.52 6.37 -7.68
C ALA A 237 2.99 7.09 -6.41
N ILE A 238 4.29 7.16 -6.15
CA ILE A 238 4.86 7.92 -5.03
C ILE A 238 4.75 9.42 -5.31
N ALA A 239 5.11 9.87 -6.50
CA ALA A 239 4.95 11.27 -6.93
C ALA A 239 3.49 11.74 -6.81
N ALA A 240 2.51 10.90 -7.19
CA ALA A 240 1.10 11.21 -7.02
C ALA A 240 0.71 11.44 -5.55
N PHE A 241 1.24 10.61 -4.64
CA PHE A 241 1.01 10.77 -3.20
C PHE A 241 1.64 12.07 -2.69
N LEU A 242 2.89 12.35 -3.04
CA LEU A 242 3.61 13.55 -2.59
C LEU A 242 2.96 14.84 -3.08
N ILE A 243 2.58 14.91 -4.35
CA ILE A 243 1.93 16.10 -4.92
C ILE A 243 0.61 16.41 -4.21
N LEU A 244 -0.16 15.37 -3.86
CA LEU A 244 -1.40 15.55 -3.10
C LEU A 244 -1.13 15.91 -1.63
N LEU A 245 -0.09 15.32 -1.03
CA LEU A 245 0.36 15.67 0.32
C LEU A 245 0.77 17.15 0.43
N PHE A 246 1.31 17.72 -0.65
CA PHE A 246 1.76 19.10 -0.72
C PHE A 246 0.63 20.12 -0.96
N GLU A 247 -0.60 19.71 -1.23
CA GLU A 247 -1.69 20.64 -1.57
C GLU A 247 -2.02 21.65 -0.47
N ASP A 248 -1.96 21.23 0.80
CA ASP A 248 -2.18 22.13 1.93
C ASP A 248 -1.07 23.19 2.03
N ASP A 249 0.16 22.82 1.68
CA ASP A 249 1.30 23.72 1.67
C ASP A 249 1.24 24.70 0.51
N ILE A 250 0.77 24.27 -0.66
CA ILE A 250 0.53 25.16 -1.79
C ILE A 250 -0.42 26.29 -1.39
N LYS A 251 -1.50 25.96 -0.68
CA LYS A 251 -2.48 26.94 -0.19
C LYS A 251 -1.87 27.85 0.88
N ALA A 252 -1.13 27.29 1.83
CA ALA A 252 -0.56 28.02 2.97
C ALA A 252 0.60 28.95 2.56
N LEU A 253 1.43 28.54 1.61
CA LEU A 253 2.62 29.28 1.16
C LEU A 253 2.30 30.23 -0.01
N GLY A 254 1.21 30.01 -0.74
CA GLY A 254 0.92 30.73 -1.99
C GLY A 254 1.87 30.36 -3.14
N ARG A 255 2.71 29.34 -2.96
CA ARG A 255 3.66 28.78 -3.94
C ARG A 255 3.78 27.28 -3.73
N LYS A 256 4.32 26.57 -4.71
CA LYS A 256 4.70 25.16 -4.49
C LYS A 256 5.82 25.07 -3.44
N PRO A 257 5.75 24.10 -2.51
CA PRO A 257 6.81 23.88 -1.55
C PRO A 257 8.09 23.42 -2.26
N THR A 258 9.24 23.73 -1.67
CA THR A 258 10.55 23.23 -2.10
C THR A 258 10.84 21.87 -1.48
N PHE A 259 11.69 21.06 -2.11
CA PHE A 259 12.07 19.76 -1.56
C PHE A 259 13.56 19.40 -1.72
N VAL A 260 14.03 18.51 -0.85
CA VAL A 260 15.30 17.78 -1.00
C VAL A 260 15.00 16.28 -0.92
N ASP A 261 15.42 15.53 -1.92
CA ASP A 261 15.25 14.07 -2.01
C ASP A 261 16.58 13.38 -1.71
N LEU A 262 16.68 12.75 -0.53
CA LEU A 262 17.90 12.17 0.01
C LEU A 262 18.03 10.69 -0.37
N GLY A 263 19.14 10.35 -1.01
CA GLY A 263 19.32 9.01 -1.57
C GLY A 263 18.44 8.79 -2.79
N CYS A 264 18.30 9.81 -3.64
CA CYS A 264 17.36 9.81 -4.77
C CYS A 264 17.64 8.73 -5.84
N GLY A 265 18.79 8.04 -5.76
CA GLY A 265 19.11 6.89 -6.59
C GLY A 265 19.02 7.20 -8.06
N ASN A 266 18.07 6.57 -8.75
CA ASN A 266 17.87 6.74 -10.19
C ASN A 266 17.42 8.17 -10.58
N GLY A 267 16.91 8.97 -9.63
CA GLY A 267 16.54 10.37 -9.82
C GLY A 267 15.17 10.61 -10.47
N PHE A 268 14.39 9.56 -10.75
CA PHE A 268 13.13 9.68 -11.50
C PHE A 268 12.01 10.35 -10.68
N LEU A 269 11.88 10.08 -9.38
CA LEU A 269 10.96 10.83 -8.50
C LEU A 269 11.25 12.34 -8.54
N THR A 270 12.52 12.73 -8.32
CA THR A 270 12.97 14.13 -8.41
C THR A 270 12.64 14.73 -9.77
N TYR A 271 12.92 14.00 -10.86
CA TYR A 271 12.56 14.43 -12.22
C TYR A 271 11.06 14.69 -12.36
N ILE A 272 10.19 13.78 -11.90
CA ILE A 272 8.73 13.98 -11.97
C ILE A 272 8.33 15.24 -11.19
N LEU A 273 8.80 15.40 -9.96
CA LEU A 273 8.45 16.55 -9.13
C LEU A 273 8.92 17.88 -9.77
N ASN A 274 10.13 17.95 -10.33
CA ASN A 274 10.60 19.13 -11.05
C ASN A 274 9.77 19.41 -12.31
N GLN A 275 9.37 18.38 -13.07
CA GLN A 275 8.52 18.51 -14.25
C GLN A 275 7.05 18.86 -13.91
N GLU A 276 6.60 18.53 -12.71
CA GLU A 276 5.34 19.01 -12.14
C GLU A 276 5.48 20.40 -11.51
N GLY A 277 6.63 21.05 -11.62
CA GLY A 277 6.88 22.44 -11.24
C GLY A 277 7.23 22.66 -9.77
N PHE A 278 7.62 21.62 -9.04
CA PHE A 278 8.18 21.75 -7.69
C PHE A 278 9.67 22.02 -7.79
N GLU A 279 10.14 23.08 -7.14
CA GLU A 279 11.56 23.38 -7.05
C GLU A 279 12.20 22.49 -5.99
N GLY A 280 13.29 21.81 -6.33
CA GLY A 280 13.95 20.90 -5.40
C GLY A 280 15.11 20.18 -6.02
N VAL A 281 15.83 19.42 -5.22
CA VAL A 281 17.05 18.71 -5.63
C VAL A 281 17.06 17.28 -5.11
N GLY A 282 17.46 16.35 -5.98
CA GLY A 282 17.78 14.98 -5.59
C GLY A 282 19.27 14.83 -5.35
N ILE A 283 19.65 14.25 -4.21
CA ILE A 283 21.04 14.05 -3.83
C ILE A 283 21.29 12.56 -3.68
N ASP A 284 22.31 12.04 -4.36
CA ASP A 284 22.78 10.66 -4.22
C ASP A 284 24.31 10.62 -4.23
N MET A 285 24.91 9.63 -3.57
CA MET A 285 26.36 9.46 -3.57
C MET A 285 26.93 9.08 -4.95
N THR A 286 26.08 8.57 -5.84
CA THR A 286 26.46 8.10 -7.18
C THR A 286 25.50 8.61 -8.25
N CYS A 287 26.05 9.21 -9.31
CA CYS A 287 25.27 9.48 -10.52
C CYS A 287 24.82 8.15 -11.18
N ARG A 288 23.53 8.02 -11.47
CA ARG A 288 22.96 6.83 -12.14
C ARG A 288 22.80 7.06 -13.64
N LYS A 289 22.61 5.98 -14.40
CA LYS A 289 22.56 6.05 -15.87
C LYS A 289 21.43 6.96 -16.35
N SER A 290 20.29 6.89 -15.69
CA SER A 290 19.08 7.65 -16.00
C SER A 290 19.27 9.17 -15.91
N TRP A 291 20.21 9.65 -15.09
CA TRP A 291 20.43 11.09 -14.89
C TRP A 291 20.79 11.80 -16.20
N SER A 292 21.56 11.13 -17.06
CA SER A 292 21.95 11.65 -18.38
C SER A 292 20.75 11.90 -19.31
N LEU A 293 19.66 11.14 -19.15
CA LEU A 293 18.45 11.29 -19.96
C LEU A 293 17.56 12.43 -19.49
N PHE A 294 17.61 12.77 -18.20
CA PHE A 294 16.84 13.87 -17.64
C PHE A 294 17.45 15.23 -18.02
N GLY A 295 18.78 15.31 -18.12
CA GLY A 295 19.48 16.56 -18.47
C GLY A 295 19.12 17.68 -17.49
N ASN A 296 18.82 18.87 -18.01
CA ASN A 296 18.44 20.04 -17.20
C ASN A 296 16.98 20.01 -16.67
N LYS A 297 16.23 18.94 -16.95
CA LYS A 297 14.83 18.79 -16.52
C LYS A 297 14.70 18.28 -15.09
N ALA A 298 15.78 17.80 -14.49
CA ALA A 298 15.87 17.41 -13.09
C ALA A 298 17.12 18.06 -12.47
N ASN A 299 16.99 18.56 -11.25
CA ASN A 299 18.13 19.04 -10.48
C ASN A 299 18.65 17.89 -9.62
N LEU A 300 19.74 17.27 -10.06
CA LEU A 300 20.35 16.11 -9.42
C LEU A 300 21.81 16.41 -9.07
N LYS A 301 22.22 16.07 -7.85
CA LYS A 301 23.56 16.32 -7.32
C LYS A 301 24.19 15.02 -6.86
N GLN A 302 25.37 14.74 -7.39
CA GLN A 302 26.21 13.67 -6.88
C GLN A 302 27.02 14.21 -5.70
N GLU A 303 26.65 13.82 -4.48
CA GLU A 303 27.29 14.29 -3.25
C GLU A 303 27.23 13.19 -2.17
N CYS A 304 28.31 13.05 -1.40
CA CYS A 304 28.30 12.17 -0.24
C CYS A 304 27.52 12.85 0.89
N LEU A 305 26.43 12.22 1.33
CA LEU A 305 25.62 12.74 2.42
C LEU A 305 26.34 12.54 3.77
N THR A 306 26.42 13.60 4.57
CA THR A 306 26.91 13.61 5.96
C THR A 306 25.75 13.97 6.89
N PRO A 307 24.85 13.01 7.17
CA PRO A 307 23.54 13.33 7.76
C PRO A 307 23.65 13.80 9.22
N ASP A 308 24.79 13.57 9.86
CA ASP A 308 25.15 14.06 11.18
C ASP A 308 25.29 15.60 11.24
N THR A 309 25.61 16.25 10.11
CA THR A 309 25.87 17.69 10.04
C THR A 309 24.96 18.46 9.07
N MET A 310 24.34 17.77 8.10
CA MET A 310 23.54 18.42 7.06
C MET A 310 22.30 19.15 7.59
N LYS A 311 22.05 20.33 7.01
CA LYS A 311 20.86 21.16 7.22
C LYS A 311 20.38 21.70 5.87
N PHE A 312 19.07 21.72 5.69
CA PHE A 312 18.41 22.15 4.47
C PHE A 312 17.49 23.34 4.79
N GLN A 313 18.09 24.48 5.15
CA GLN A 313 17.38 25.65 5.69
C GLN A 313 16.33 26.24 4.73
N ASP A 314 16.48 26.00 3.43
CA ASP A 314 15.58 26.50 2.39
C ASP A 314 14.57 25.44 1.89
N ALA A 315 14.59 24.24 2.47
CA ALA A 315 13.70 23.15 2.07
C ALA A 315 12.44 23.10 2.94
N ASP A 316 11.27 23.17 2.29
CA ASP A 316 9.99 22.93 2.96
C ASP A 316 9.84 21.43 3.30
N TRP A 317 10.31 20.54 2.42
CA TRP A 317 10.23 19.08 2.57
C TRP A 317 11.56 18.36 2.40
N ILE A 318 11.79 17.33 3.21
CA ILE A 318 12.80 16.29 2.99
C ILE A 318 12.11 14.98 2.63
N ILE A 319 12.49 14.40 1.51
CA ILE A 319 11.97 13.14 1.00
C ILE A 319 13.06 12.07 1.18
N GLY A 320 12.66 10.89 1.65
CA GLY A 320 13.46 9.68 1.61
C GLY A 320 12.64 8.56 1.00
N ASP A 321 12.74 8.38 -0.32
CA ASP A 321 12.09 7.28 -1.03
C ASP A 321 13.00 6.06 -1.04
N HIS A 322 12.67 5.04 -0.23
CA HIS A 322 13.50 3.84 -0.03
C HIS A 322 15.00 4.17 0.18
N PRO A 323 15.36 5.06 1.14
CA PRO A 323 16.68 5.72 1.14
C PRO A 323 17.76 4.89 1.88
N ASP A 324 17.60 3.57 1.92
CA ASP A 324 18.47 2.60 2.59
C ASP A 324 18.90 3.04 4.01
N GLU A 325 20.22 3.22 4.26
CA GLU A 325 20.81 3.59 5.55
C GLU A 325 20.38 4.97 6.04
N LEU A 326 19.85 5.84 5.16
CA LEU A 326 19.41 7.19 5.51
C LEU A 326 18.02 7.22 6.15
N THR A 327 17.30 6.09 6.21
CA THR A 327 15.91 6.02 6.69
C THR A 327 15.73 6.71 8.05
N LEU A 328 16.61 6.44 9.02
CA LEU A 328 16.54 7.06 10.35
C LEU A 328 17.08 8.50 10.36
N TRP A 329 17.90 8.86 9.39
CA TRP A 329 18.51 10.20 9.29
C TRP A 329 17.58 11.25 8.71
N VAL A 330 16.63 10.89 7.85
CA VAL A 330 15.68 11.85 7.26
C VAL A 330 14.90 12.66 8.31
N PRO A 331 14.23 12.05 9.32
CA PRO A 331 13.52 12.84 10.34
C PRO A 331 14.47 13.71 11.19
N ILE A 332 15.71 13.25 11.41
CA ILE A 332 16.75 14.00 12.11
C ILE A 332 17.17 15.24 11.30
N CYS A 333 17.45 15.05 10.00
CA CYS A 333 17.80 16.15 9.09
C CYS A 333 16.67 17.18 9.02
N ALA A 334 15.42 16.73 8.97
CA ALA A 334 14.26 17.63 8.94
C ALA A 334 14.15 18.44 10.22
N ALA A 335 14.30 17.80 11.40
CA ALA A 335 14.31 18.51 12.68
C ALA A 335 15.43 19.54 12.78
N ARG A 336 16.63 19.24 12.25
CA ARG A 336 17.79 20.16 12.22
C ARG A 336 17.67 21.31 11.22
N SER A 337 16.86 21.13 10.19
CA SER A 337 16.67 22.11 9.12
C SER A 337 15.74 23.25 9.52
N GLY A 338 14.89 23.03 10.52
CA GLY A 338 14.13 24.06 11.22
C GLY A 338 12.71 23.64 11.55
N TYR A 339 12.06 24.39 12.44
CA TYR A 339 10.71 24.09 12.94
C TYR A 339 9.65 23.83 11.84
N LYS A 340 9.74 24.53 10.71
CA LYS A 340 8.77 24.42 9.61
C LYS A 340 9.06 23.32 8.60
N THR A 341 10.27 22.76 8.60
CA THR A 341 10.64 21.69 7.67
C THR A 341 9.82 20.44 7.98
N LYS A 342 9.36 19.77 6.93
CA LYS A 342 8.57 18.55 6.98
C LYS A 342 9.34 17.41 6.35
N PHE A 343 8.88 16.19 6.55
CA PHE A 343 9.47 15.06 5.84
C PHE A 343 8.47 13.96 5.52
N VAL A 344 8.88 13.12 4.59
CA VAL A 344 8.27 11.84 4.26
C VAL A 344 9.38 10.81 4.08
N ILE A 345 9.21 9.63 4.66
CA ILE A 345 10.10 8.48 4.43
C ILE A 345 9.31 7.24 4.04
N ILE A 346 9.88 6.45 3.14
CA ILE A 346 9.38 5.12 2.77
C ILE A 346 10.46 4.10 3.16
N PRO A 347 10.40 3.50 4.38
CA PRO A 347 11.45 2.61 4.87
C PRO A 347 11.57 1.31 4.09
N CYS A 348 12.76 1.04 3.53
CA CYS A 348 13.04 -0.15 2.71
C CYS A 348 13.96 -1.17 3.39
N CYS A 349 15.04 -0.68 4.00
CA CYS A 349 16.14 -1.45 4.55
C CYS A 349 16.31 -1.19 6.05
N PHE A 350 16.76 -2.22 6.75
CA PHE A 350 16.73 -2.30 8.21
C PHE A 350 18.04 -1.85 8.82
N HIS A 351 18.34 -0.57 8.71
CA HIS A 351 19.61 -0.01 9.20
C HIS A 351 19.43 0.81 10.46
N ARG A 352 20.48 0.77 11.29
CA ARG A 352 20.73 1.66 12.41
C ARG A 352 21.33 2.98 11.91
N LEU A 353 21.46 3.96 12.79
CA LEU A 353 22.07 5.26 12.46
C LEU A 353 23.54 5.14 12.01
N ASP A 354 24.28 4.14 12.50
CA ASP A 354 25.67 3.84 12.09
C ASP A 354 25.76 3.08 10.74
N GLY A 355 24.63 2.76 10.11
CA GLY A 355 24.56 1.94 8.88
C GLY A 355 24.55 0.43 9.15
N GLY A 356 24.78 0.00 10.39
CA GLY A 356 24.71 -1.40 10.80
C GLY A 356 23.30 -1.99 10.74
N PRO A 357 23.16 -3.34 10.78
CA PRO A 357 21.85 -3.98 10.74
C PRO A 357 21.04 -3.73 12.01
N PHE A 358 19.74 -3.44 11.85
CA PHE A 358 18.79 -3.24 12.94
C PHE A 358 18.45 -4.54 13.68
N SER A 359 18.39 -4.45 15.00
CA SER A 359 17.91 -5.49 15.93
C SER A 359 16.73 -4.97 16.76
N ILE A 360 15.82 -5.86 17.16
CA ILE A 360 14.57 -5.52 17.86
C ILE A 360 14.84 -4.96 19.27
N GLU A 361 15.96 -5.32 19.90
CA GLU A 361 16.34 -4.93 21.26
C GLU A 361 17.00 -3.53 21.34
N MET A 362 16.77 -2.66 20.35
CA MET A 362 17.35 -1.32 20.36
C MET A 362 16.40 -0.26 20.95
N PRO A 363 16.57 0.13 22.23
CA PRO A 363 15.87 1.27 22.78
C PRO A 363 16.41 2.57 22.17
N LEU A 364 15.53 3.55 22.02
CA LEU A 364 15.93 4.94 21.80
C LEU A 364 16.10 5.63 23.16
N PRO A 365 16.98 6.64 23.27
CA PRO A 365 17.09 7.45 24.48
C PRO A 365 15.73 8.03 24.86
N ILE A 366 15.40 7.99 26.14
CA ILE A 366 14.24 8.69 26.67
C ILE A 366 14.66 10.13 26.92
N SER A 367 13.97 11.10 26.32
CA SER A 367 14.23 12.51 26.62
C SER A 367 13.98 12.79 28.08
N GLN A 368 15.03 13.16 28.82
CA GLN A 368 14.93 13.62 30.20
C GLN A 368 14.65 15.13 30.30
N ARG A 369 14.72 15.84 29.16
CA ARG A 369 14.72 17.31 29.11
C ARG A 369 13.33 17.89 28.82
N ARG A 370 12.41 17.08 28.28
CA ARG A 370 11.05 17.52 27.94
C ARG A 370 10.07 17.31 29.10
N PRO A 371 9.19 18.27 29.39
CA PRO A 371 8.21 18.12 30.45
C PRO A 371 7.24 16.98 30.13
N SER A 372 7.05 16.07 31.08
CA SER A 372 6.10 14.97 30.98
C SER A 372 4.73 15.38 31.51
N SER A 373 3.68 14.86 30.87
CA SER A 373 2.32 14.90 31.38
C SER A 373 2.21 14.00 32.63
N LYS A 374 2.21 14.59 33.84
CA LYS A 374 1.28 14.24 34.94
C LYS A 374 1.42 15.16 36.16
N ASN A 375 0.27 15.60 36.66
CA ASN A 375 0.07 16.22 37.97
C ASN A 375 0.72 15.39 39.09
N CYS A 376 1.63 15.99 39.86
CA CYS A 376 2.20 15.39 41.06
C CYS A 376 1.39 15.79 42.29
N ASN A 377 0.62 14.84 42.84
CA ASN A 377 0.09 14.89 44.20
C ASN A 377 0.01 13.46 44.76
N THR A 378 1.15 12.77 44.88
CA THR A 378 1.43 11.69 45.86
C THR A 378 2.84 11.12 45.60
N GLY A 379 3.60 10.96 46.67
CA GLY A 379 5.06 10.83 46.68
C GLY A 379 5.68 9.49 46.31
N ASP A 380 5.02 8.61 45.57
CA ASP A 380 5.63 7.37 45.07
C ASP A 380 5.14 7.08 43.65
N CYS A 381 6.00 7.29 42.65
CA CYS A 381 5.68 7.01 41.24
C CYS A 381 6.89 6.36 40.56
N GLU A 382 6.83 5.04 40.38
CA GLU A 382 7.63 4.40 39.35
C GLU A 382 7.26 5.01 37.99
N ILE A 383 8.30 5.45 37.30
CA ILE A 383 8.27 6.26 36.09
C ILE A 383 7.75 5.41 34.92
N SER A 384 6.66 5.82 34.28
CA SER A 384 6.31 5.34 32.93
C SER A 384 6.70 6.42 31.91
N PRO A 385 7.64 6.14 30.98
CA PRO A 385 8.01 7.08 29.95
C PRO A 385 6.92 7.14 28.89
N PHE A 386 6.45 8.36 28.60
CA PHE A 386 5.48 8.68 27.54
C PHE A 386 4.06 8.19 27.80
N GLU A 387 3.15 9.10 28.18
CA GLU A 387 1.72 8.80 27.98
C GLU A 387 1.44 8.52 26.50
N ASP A 388 0.62 7.50 26.33
CA ASP A 388 0.53 6.55 25.24
C ASP A 388 -0.12 7.15 23.97
N HIS A 389 0.58 8.01 23.20
CA HIS A 389 0.28 8.11 21.76
C HIS A 389 0.63 6.79 21.04
N THR A 390 1.44 5.96 21.68
CA THR A 390 1.55 4.53 21.40
C THR A 390 0.19 3.82 21.48
N SER A 391 -0.92 4.35 22.02
CA SER A 391 -2.26 3.74 21.88
C SER A 391 -2.80 3.94 20.46
N ARG A 392 -2.78 5.18 19.96
CA ARG A 392 -3.12 5.51 18.56
C ARG A 392 -2.18 4.84 17.55
N LEU A 393 -0.90 4.67 17.89
CA LEU A 393 0.13 4.07 17.03
C LEU A 393 0.27 2.54 17.21
N SER A 394 -0.04 1.97 18.38
CA SER A 394 -0.17 0.52 18.58
C SER A 394 -1.33 0.00 17.77
N HIS A 395 -2.43 0.77 17.65
CA HIS A 395 -3.46 0.44 16.67
C HIS A 395 -2.88 0.36 15.25
N LEU A 396 -2.05 1.32 14.82
CA LEU A 396 -1.39 1.33 13.51
C LEU A 396 -0.42 0.15 13.29
N THR A 397 0.33 -0.26 14.31
CA THR A 397 1.39 -1.29 14.21
C THR A 397 0.91 -2.71 14.53
N HIS A 398 -0.15 -2.89 15.33
CA HIS A 398 -0.84 -4.19 15.49
C HIS A 398 -1.30 -4.76 14.15
N HIS A 399 -1.53 -3.89 13.17
CA HIS A 399 -1.87 -4.26 11.81
C HIS A 399 -0.70 -4.88 11.01
N LEU A 400 0.55 -4.54 11.31
CA LEU A 400 1.73 -5.04 10.59
C LEU A 400 2.19 -6.44 11.06
N GLY A 401 1.61 -6.94 12.17
CA GLY A 401 2.01 -8.20 12.80
C GLY A 401 3.31 -8.08 13.60
N SER A 402 3.85 -9.21 14.08
CA SER A 402 5.01 -9.28 14.98
C SER A 402 6.35 -9.51 14.27
N GLY A 403 6.51 -9.00 13.05
CA GLY A 403 7.73 -9.22 12.23
C GLY A 403 8.78 -8.11 12.36
N ARG A 404 10.02 -8.41 11.94
CA ARG A 404 11.14 -7.44 11.90
C ARG A 404 10.78 -6.12 11.21
N TYR A 405 9.95 -6.16 10.15
CA TYR A 405 9.48 -4.95 9.47
C TYR A 405 8.62 -4.08 10.37
N SER A 406 7.63 -4.68 11.05
CA SER A 406 6.76 -3.99 12.01
C SER A 406 7.57 -3.36 13.15
N SER A 407 8.53 -4.11 13.71
CA SER A 407 9.43 -3.60 14.75
C SER A 407 10.27 -2.42 14.28
N TYR A 408 10.76 -2.45 13.04
CA TYR A 408 11.52 -1.35 12.47
C TYR A 408 10.67 -0.11 12.21
N ILE A 409 9.46 -0.27 11.68
CA ILE A 409 8.50 0.84 11.51
C ILE A 409 8.18 1.47 12.88
N THR A 410 7.94 0.65 13.90
CA THR A 410 7.73 1.13 15.28
C THR A 410 8.94 1.91 15.79
N HIS A 411 10.16 1.44 15.49
CA HIS A 411 11.39 2.16 15.84
C HIS A 411 11.49 3.51 15.12
N CYS A 412 11.16 3.57 13.82
CA CYS A 412 11.11 4.81 13.05
C CYS A 412 10.10 5.80 13.66
N GLU A 413 8.89 5.34 14.00
CA GLU A 413 7.86 6.19 14.63
C GLU A 413 8.32 6.79 15.97
N LYS A 414 8.97 5.99 16.82
CA LYS A 414 9.56 6.49 18.08
C LYS A 414 10.64 7.52 17.82
N LEU A 415 11.49 7.32 16.81
CA LEU A 415 12.50 8.29 16.41
C LEU A 415 11.87 9.59 15.89
N ILE A 416 10.79 9.50 15.12
CA ILE A 416 10.04 10.65 14.61
C ILE A 416 9.48 11.50 15.77
N GLN A 417 8.97 10.85 16.82
CA GLN A 417 8.53 11.53 18.04
C GLN A 417 9.69 12.19 18.79
N LEU A 418 10.83 11.51 18.89
CA LEU A 418 12.07 12.10 19.43
C LEU A 418 12.49 13.31 18.58
N CYS A 419 12.31 13.29 17.26
CA CYS A 419 12.54 14.44 16.38
C CYS A 419 11.47 15.54 16.50
N GLY A 420 10.50 15.39 17.40
CA GLY A 420 9.51 16.41 17.72
C GLY A 420 8.31 16.47 16.76
N TYR A 421 8.02 15.40 16.03
CA TYR A 421 6.86 15.33 15.15
C TYR A 421 5.78 14.40 15.69
N ILE A 422 4.55 14.64 15.26
CA ILE A 422 3.47 13.66 15.35
C ILE A 422 3.60 12.76 14.11
N PRO A 423 3.94 11.46 14.26
CA PRO A 423 4.08 10.57 13.12
C PRO A 423 2.71 10.26 12.51
N GLU A 424 2.60 10.46 11.20
CA GLU A 424 1.50 9.99 10.37
C GLU A 424 1.96 8.81 9.50
N CYS A 425 1.05 7.90 9.15
CA CYS A 425 1.36 6.68 8.43
C CYS A 425 0.32 6.41 7.33
N GLU A 426 0.80 6.10 6.12
CA GLU A 426 -0.02 5.72 4.96
C GLU A 426 0.51 4.44 4.33
N PHE A 427 -0.40 3.51 4.00
CA PHE A 427 -0.05 2.38 3.15
C PHE A 427 -0.23 2.78 1.69
N LEU A 428 0.88 2.98 0.99
CA LEU A 428 0.92 3.34 -0.41
C LEU A 428 0.36 2.23 -1.30
N ARG A 429 -0.29 2.63 -2.40
CA ARG A 429 -0.86 1.73 -3.43
C ARG A 429 0.17 1.42 -4.52
N ILE A 430 1.36 0.99 -4.11
CA ILE A 430 2.49 0.64 -4.97
C ILE A 430 2.72 -0.89 -5.03
N PRO A 431 3.37 -1.43 -6.08
CA PRO A 431 3.65 -2.87 -6.21
C PRO A 431 4.84 -3.36 -5.34
N SER A 432 5.20 -2.62 -4.29
CA SER A 432 6.30 -2.95 -3.36
C SER A 432 5.76 -3.57 -2.06
N THR A 433 6.55 -4.46 -1.46
CA THR A 433 6.29 -5.00 -0.12
C THR A 433 6.71 -4.02 0.98
N LYS A 434 7.40 -2.92 0.61
CA LYS A 434 7.86 -1.82 1.47
C LYS A 434 7.04 -0.57 1.17
N ASN A 435 5.73 -0.65 1.37
CA ASN A 435 4.78 0.35 0.91
C ASN A 435 4.23 1.24 2.03
N ILE A 436 5.00 1.47 3.10
CA ILE A 436 4.58 2.32 4.21
C ILE A 436 5.30 3.65 4.09
N ALA A 437 4.54 4.74 3.97
CA ALA A 437 5.06 6.09 4.09
C ALA A 437 4.84 6.60 5.52
N LEU A 438 5.91 7.05 6.18
CA LEU A 438 5.83 7.79 7.44
C LEU A 438 6.02 9.27 7.15
N VAL A 439 5.13 10.11 7.65
CA VAL A 439 5.10 11.55 7.39
C VAL A 439 5.23 12.31 8.70
N GLY A 440 6.12 13.32 8.74
CA GLY A 440 6.21 14.28 9.83
C GLY A 440 6.00 15.68 9.30
N ARG A 441 4.77 16.19 9.45
CA ARG A 441 4.38 17.56 9.03
C ARG A 441 3.79 18.42 10.16
N THR A 442 3.52 17.81 11.31
CA THR A 442 2.94 18.46 12.49
C THR A 442 3.89 18.31 13.66
N ARG A 443 4.16 19.41 14.39
CA ARG A 443 5.03 19.44 15.57
C ARG A 443 4.24 19.13 16.84
N ARG A 444 4.85 18.36 17.75
CA ARG A 444 4.20 17.94 19.01
C ARG A 444 4.11 19.04 20.08
N TYR A 445 4.89 20.11 19.92
CA TYR A 445 4.96 21.27 20.81
C TYR A 445 3.59 21.71 21.38
N GLN A 446 2.58 21.94 20.53
CA GLN A 446 1.30 22.47 21.00
C GLN A 446 0.53 21.51 21.91
N GLU A 447 0.67 20.19 21.72
CA GLU A 447 0.04 19.18 22.57
C GLU A 447 0.77 19.06 23.91
N GLU A 448 2.11 19.05 23.89
CA GLU A 448 2.94 18.94 25.09
C GLU A 448 2.89 20.17 25.99
N VAL A 449 2.87 21.39 25.41
CA VAL A 449 2.73 22.62 26.19
C VAL A 449 1.37 22.69 26.86
N LYS A 450 0.29 22.34 26.14
CA LYS A 450 -1.06 22.28 26.73
C LYS A 450 -1.15 21.25 27.84
N ALA A 451 -0.52 20.09 27.70
CA ALA A 451 -0.56 19.02 28.68
C ALA A 451 0.31 19.30 29.93
N SER A 452 1.45 19.96 29.78
CA SER A 452 2.39 20.22 30.88
C SER A 452 2.06 21.46 31.72
N GLY A 453 1.22 22.37 31.21
CA GLY A 453 0.91 23.64 31.90
C GLY A 453 2.09 24.61 32.02
N ILE A 454 3.26 24.25 31.47
CA ILE A 454 4.48 25.05 31.48
C ILE A 454 4.44 26.00 30.28
N GLN A 455 4.70 27.29 30.52
CA GLN A 455 4.98 28.23 29.45
C GLN A 455 6.40 27.95 28.90
N CYS A 456 6.47 27.25 27.77
CA CYS A 456 7.68 27.06 26.98
C CYS A 456 7.42 27.61 25.58
N SER A 457 8.30 28.44 25.03
CA SER A 457 8.17 28.97 23.68
C SER A 457 8.46 27.89 22.62
N SER A 458 8.03 28.11 21.38
CA SER A 458 8.35 27.20 20.28
C SER A 458 9.85 27.08 20.02
N GLN A 459 10.62 28.16 20.26
CA GLN A 459 12.07 28.16 20.10
C GLN A 459 12.78 27.36 21.19
N GLU A 460 12.34 27.48 22.44
CA GLU A 460 12.87 26.67 23.54
C GLU A 460 12.59 25.19 23.33
N TRP A 461 11.39 24.85 22.86
CA TRP A 461 11.05 23.47 22.56
C TRP A 461 11.87 22.90 21.40
N GLU A 462 12.05 23.66 20.34
CA GLU A 462 12.95 23.29 19.23
C GLU A 462 14.37 23.05 19.73
N ARG A 463 14.88 23.89 20.64
CA ARG A 463 16.19 23.69 21.27
C ARG A 463 16.25 22.36 22.04
N LEU A 464 15.23 22.02 22.83
CA LEU A 464 15.17 20.74 23.56
C LEU A 464 15.17 19.53 22.61
N VAL A 465 14.48 19.64 21.47
CA VAL A 465 14.51 18.60 20.43
C VAL A 465 15.90 18.42 19.83
N LEU A 466 16.57 19.53 19.50
CA LEU A 466 17.91 19.51 18.93
C LEU A 466 18.95 18.94 19.92
N ASP A 467 18.76 19.23 21.21
CA ASP A 467 19.54 18.70 22.31
C ASP A 467 19.43 17.16 22.42
N ASP A 468 18.21 16.61 22.37
CA ASP A 468 17.99 15.16 22.38
C ASP A 468 18.57 14.50 21.10
N ILE A 469 18.43 15.15 19.95
CA ILE A 469 19.02 14.69 18.69
C ILE A 469 20.56 14.70 18.77
N HIS A 470 21.14 15.74 19.37
CA HIS A 470 22.59 15.83 19.54
C HIS A 470 23.10 14.68 20.42
N GLU A 471 22.43 14.38 21.52
CA GLU A 471 22.75 13.24 22.38
C GLU A 471 22.63 11.90 21.63
N LEU A 472 21.55 11.70 20.88
CA LEU A 472 21.31 10.49 20.08
C LEU A 472 22.38 10.26 19.01
N THR A 473 22.89 11.33 18.40
CA THR A 473 23.80 11.26 17.26
C THR A 473 25.26 11.46 17.64
N SER A 474 25.56 11.85 18.88
CA SER A 474 26.92 12.07 19.35
C SER A 474 27.73 10.78 19.28
N GLY A 475 28.88 10.84 18.60
CA GLY A 475 29.77 9.69 18.41
C GLY A 475 29.28 8.65 17.39
N VAL A 476 28.13 8.86 16.75
CA VAL A 476 27.66 7.98 15.68
C VAL A 476 28.38 8.34 14.38
N LEU A 477 29.25 7.44 13.90
CA LEU A 477 29.84 7.54 12.58
C LEU A 477 28.88 6.92 11.57
N PHE A 478 28.24 7.76 10.75
CA PHE A 478 27.45 7.27 9.63
C PHE A 478 28.38 6.59 8.62
N MET A 479 28.19 5.30 8.40
CA MET A 479 28.88 4.57 7.33
C MET A 479 27.91 4.34 6.18
N PRO A 480 28.04 5.09 5.07
CA PRO A 480 27.23 4.84 3.88
C PRO A 480 27.45 3.42 3.38
N ARG A 481 26.44 2.86 2.73
CA ARG A 481 26.59 1.61 1.99
C ARG A 481 27.73 1.73 0.99
N THR A 482 28.61 0.73 0.97
CA THR A 482 29.50 0.49 -0.17
C THR A 482 28.64 0.34 -1.43
N SER A 483 28.90 1.16 -2.46
CA SER A 483 28.08 1.13 -3.68
C SER A 483 28.09 -0.26 -4.33
N ASP A 484 27.05 -0.65 -5.07
CA ASP A 484 27.04 -1.97 -5.71
C ASP A 484 28.19 -2.14 -6.72
N HIS A 485 28.62 -1.04 -7.35
CA HIS A 485 29.81 -1.02 -8.21
C HIS A 485 31.07 -1.32 -7.40
N GLU A 486 31.22 -0.68 -6.24
CA GLU A 486 32.37 -0.92 -5.36
C GLU A 486 32.34 -2.32 -4.72
N LYS A 487 31.16 -2.84 -4.35
CA LYS A 487 31.01 -4.24 -3.93
C LYS A 487 31.44 -5.20 -5.04
N GLU A 488 31.08 -4.93 -6.28
CA GLU A 488 31.49 -5.73 -7.44
C GLU A 488 32.99 -5.58 -7.74
N SER A 489 33.56 -4.39 -7.63
CA SER A 489 35.01 -4.15 -7.73
C SER A 489 35.76 -4.91 -6.64
N LEU A 490 35.34 -4.81 -5.38
CA LEU A 490 35.90 -5.56 -4.26
C LEU A 490 35.73 -7.07 -4.45
N ARG A 491 34.62 -7.53 -5.03
CA ARG A 491 34.41 -8.94 -5.37
C ARG A 491 35.36 -9.41 -6.46
N ARG A 492 35.57 -8.59 -7.52
CA ARG A 492 36.53 -8.86 -8.60
C ARG A 492 37.96 -8.87 -8.07
N GLU A 493 38.34 -7.91 -7.23
CA GLU A 493 39.64 -7.87 -6.56
C GLU A 493 39.86 -9.10 -5.66
N ARG A 494 38.86 -9.50 -4.86
CA ARG A 494 38.94 -10.73 -4.06
C ARG A 494 39.09 -11.98 -4.92
N MET A 495 38.39 -12.05 -6.06
CA MET A 495 38.55 -13.16 -7.01
C MET A 495 39.92 -13.13 -7.70
N ALA A 496 40.45 -11.96 -8.05
CA ALA A 496 41.78 -11.79 -8.62
C ALA A 496 42.86 -12.22 -7.62
N ARG A 497 42.79 -11.75 -6.36
CA ARG A 497 43.70 -12.16 -5.28
C ARG A 497 43.66 -13.68 -5.00
N ARG A 498 42.48 -14.30 -5.08
CA ARG A 498 42.33 -15.77 -4.98
C ARG A 498 42.92 -16.53 -6.17
N LYS A 499 42.98 -15.88 -7.34
CA LYS A 499 43.56 -16.45 -8.56
C LYS A 499 45.09 -16.34 -8.52
N ASP A 500 45.62 -15.21 -8.03
CA ASP A 500 47.05 -15.00 -7.81
C ASP A 500 47.59 -15.90 -6.69
N SER A 501 46.85 -16.07 -5.59
CA SER A 501 47.26 -17.00 -4.52
C SER A 501 47.27 -18.47 -4.97
N ARG A 502 46.45 -18.86 -5.96
CA ARG A 502 46.49 -20.20 -6.57
C ARG A 502 47.62 -20.36 -7.61
N SER A 503 48.21 -19.27 -8.10
CA SER A 503 49.37 -19.32 -8.99
C SER A 503 50.72 -19.39 -8.26
N ILE A 504 50.73 -19.16 -6.94
CA ILE A 504 51.93 -19.20 -6.10
C ILE A 504 52.15 -20.60 -5.48
N ASP A 505 51.10 -21.42 -5.36
CA ASP A 505 51.18 -22.80 -4.85
C ASP A 505 51.20 -23.86 -5.96
N VAL A 506 52.11 -23.71 -6.92
CA VAL A 506 52.47 -24.79 -7.86
C VAL A 506 53.96 -25.06 -7.77
N ASN A 507 54.44 -25.41 -6.58
CA ASN A 507 55.71 -26.14 -6.34
C ASN A 507 55.77 -26.59 -4.87
N GLY A 508 55.06 -27.65 -4.54
CA GLY A 508 55.10 -28.26 -3.22
C GLY A 508 54.03 -29.33 -3.06
N ALA A 509 54.45 -30.58 -3.12
CA ALA A 509 53.63 -31.76 -2.91
C ALA A 509 52.90 -31.72 -1.55
N ASP A 510 51.65 -32.17 -1.49
CA ASP A 510 51.38 -33.52 -1.00
C ASP A 510 49.95 -33.98 -1.34
N SER A 511 49.86 -35.24 -1.75
CA SER A 511 48.64 -35.94 -2.11
C SER A 511 48.02 -36.57 -0.85
N SER A 512 46.91 -36.03 -0.36
CA SER A 512 45.83 -36.79 0.29
C SER A 512 44.74 -35.86 0.85
N SER A 513 43.49 -36.32 0.78
CA SER A 513 42.30 -35.77 1.43
C SER A 513 41.59 -34.58 0.76
N TRP A 514 40.91 -34.84 -0.37
CA TRP A 514 39.75 -34.06 -0.83
C TRP A 514 38.63 -35.00 -1.31
N GLU A 515 38.04 -35.73 -0.38
CA GLU A 515 36.64 -36.12 -0.48
C GLU A 515 35.88 -35.38 0.62
N VAL A 516 34.61 -35.07 0.38
CA VAL A 516 33.70 -34.24 1.18
C VAL A 516 33.77 -32.74 0.84
N CYS A 517 33.13 -32.36 -0.28
CA CYS A 517 32.18 -31.23 -0.35
C CYS A 517 31.54 -31.13 -1.75
N GLU A 518 30.76 -32.15 -2.13
CA GLU A 518 29.72 -32.00 -3.17
C GLU A 518 28.44 -32.64 -2.65
N LEU A 519 27.60 -31.84 -1.99
CA LEU A 519 26.18 -32.10 -1.75
C LEU A 519 25.61 -30.87 -1.06
N PHE A 520 25.06 -29.94 -1.84
CA PHE A 520 23.87 -29.11 -1.58
C PHE A 520 23.78 -28.02 -2.66
N GLN A 521 23.63 -28.47 -3.91
CA GLN A 521 22.96 -27.71 -4.96
C GLN A 521 21.69 -28.48 -5.31
N GLY A 522 20.53 -27.92 -4.96
CA GLY A 522 19.24 -28.46 -5.34
C GLY A 522 18.14 -27.95 -4.43
N LEU A 523 17.10 -27.37 -5.04
CA LEU A 523 15.81 -26.94 -4.48
C LEU A 523 15.72 -25.46 -4.08
N VAL A 524 15.44 -24.60 -5.07
CA VAL A 524 14.26 -23.70 -5.03
C VAL A 524 13.79 -23.46 -6.47
N ASN A 525 12.92 -24.33 -6.98
CA ASN A 525 11.94 -23.97 -8.02
C ASN A 525 10.67 -23.55 -7.27
N TYR A 526 10.12 -22.38 -7.59
CA TYR A 526 8.76 -21.99 -7.18
C TYR A 526 7.98 -21.59 -8.44
N GLU A 527 6.90 -22.34 -8.67
CA GLU A 527 5.67 -21.88 -9.33
C GLU A 527 4.88 -20.96 -8.40
#